data_AF-A0A6I9N4L6-F1
#
_entry.id   AF-A0A6I9N4L6-F1
#
_cell.length_a   1.000
_cell.length_b   1.000
_cell.length_c   1.000
_cell.angle_alpha   90.00
_cell.angle_beta   90.00
_cell.angle_gamma   90.00
#
_symmetry.space_group_name_H-M   'P 1'
#
loop_
_entity.id
_entity.type
_entity.pdbx_description
1 polymer ?
#
loop_
_entity_poly.entity_id
_entity_poly.type
_entity_poly.pdbx_seq_one_letter_code
_entity_poly.pdbx_strand_id
1 'polypeptide(L)'
;MWNRTRIRNCFPIVCLLLTLWTEVSQSTGYFELQLISVENVNGELADGECCDGYRSSVDLRCTQDECDTYFKICLKEYQMEVTTTSTCTFGAGSTQVLGGNMFSFKGAKNNPNKIDEGGKILIPFQFAWPRTYTVIVAAWDWDNSTRNIDEELLIERSIHTGMINPGDPWQTILHDGPVARIVYRIRLRCDENYYSNKCNKLCVPRDDYFGHYRCEPSGAQLCLGGWMGSDCRTAICKQGCDLLHGSCSAPGECKCNYGWQGQFCDECMLFPGCVHGTCNVPWQCKCERNWGGLLCDKGMEKIKNYFLPPIPKPRIIGIDPLLLKSQ
;
A
#
# COMPACT_ATOMS: atom_id res chain seq x y z
N MET A 1 20.53 28.34 48.27
CA MET A 1 19.28 28.98 47.79
C MET A 1 19.20 28.82 46.28
N TRP A 2 18.48 27.80 45.82
CA TRP A 2 18.31 27.54 44.38
C TRP A 2 17.31 28.54 43.80
N ASN A 3 17.74 29.28 42.78
CA ASN A 3 17.03 30.41 42.22
C ASN A 3 15.78 29.95 41.44
N ARG A 4 14.61 29.93 42.11
CA ARG A 4 13.29 29.46 41.63
C ARG A 4 12.77 30.19 40.37
N THR A 5 13.40 31.30 39.97
CA THR A 5 12.97 32.16 38.85
C THR A 5 13.43 31.67 37.48
N ARG A 6 14.54 30.91 37.38
CA ARG A 6 15.06 30.42 36.08
C ARG A 6 14.28 29.22 35.54
N ILE A 7 13.67 28.42 36.43
CA ILE A 7 12.90 27.22 36.08
C ILE A 7 11.50 27.60 35.52
N ARG A 8 10.95 28.75 35.95
CA ARG A 8 9.60 29.20 35.57
C ARG A 8 9.49 29.71 34.12
N ASN A 9 10.61 30.17 33.53
CA ASN A 9 10.64 30.67 32.15
C ASN A 9 11.04 29.60 31.12
N CYS A 10 11.66 28.49 31.54
CA CYS A 10 11.96 27.38 30.63
C CYS A 10 10.75 26.48 30.37
N PHE A 11 9.81 26.41 31.31
CA PHE A 11 8.60 25.58 31.20
C PHE A 11 7.71 25.94 29.99
N PRO A 12 7.35 27.23 29.75
CA PRO A 12 6.54 27.59 28.59
C PRO A 12 7.29 27.38 27.26
N ILE A 13 8.61 27.57 27.22
CA ILE A 13 9.43 27.34 26.01
C ILE A 13 9.50 25.85 25.68
N VAL A 14 9.68 25.00 26.69
CA VAL A 14 9.66 23.54 26.55
C VAL A 14 8.27 23.07 26.10
N CYS A 15 7.18 23.62 26.65
CA CYS A 15 5.82 23.32 26.18
C CYS A 15 5.58 23.75 24.72
N LEU A 16 6.06 24.92 24.30
CA LEU A 16 5.96 25.42 22.92
C LEU A 16 6.76 24.55 21.94
N LEU A 17 7.96 24.13 22.34
CA LEU A 17 8.78 23.18 21.58
C LEU A 17 8.13 21.79 21.50
N LEU A 18 7.52 21.31 22.59
CA LEU A 18 6.77 20.04 22.59
C LEU A 18 5.54 20.09 21.68
N THR A 19 4.82 21.21 21.60
CA THR A 19 3.70 21.39 20.65
C THR A 19 4.16 21.54 19.20
N LEU A 20 5.38 22.02 18.96
CA LEU A 20 5.98 22.08 17.63
C LEU A 20 6.51 20.70 17.17
N TRP A 21 6.73 19.77 18.11
CA TRP A 21 7.29 18.44 17.86
C TRP A 21 6.25 17.31 17.87
N THR A 22 4.98 17.62 18.14
CA THR A 22 3.92 16.63 17.92
C THR A 22 3.71 16.49 16.42
N GLU A 23 4.33 15.49 15.80
CA GLU A 23 3.83 14.97 14.54
C GLU A 23 2.41 14.44 14.78
N VAL A 24 1.42 15.26 14.43
CA VAL A 24 0.05 14.80 14.35
C VAL A 24 0.01 13.88 13.15
N SER A 25 -0.03 12.56 13.41
CA SER A 25 -0.31 11.56 12.38
C SER A 25 -1.61 11.97 11.70
N GLN A 26 -1.51 12.49 10.47
CA GLN A 26 -2.67 12.80 9.67
C GLN A 26 -3.42 11.49 9.42
N SER A 27 -4.72 11.52 9.68
CA SER A 27 -5.59 10.38 9.45
C SER A 27 -6.87 10.88 8.85
N THR A 28 -7.30 10.28 7.75
CA THR A 28 -8.44 10.77 7.02
C THR A 28 -9.12 9.67 6.22
N GLY A 29 -10.43 9.79 6.12
CA GLY A 29 -11.30 8.83 5.44
C GLY A 29 -12.75 9.17 5.70
N TYR A 30 -13.63 8.24 5.36
CA TYR A 30 -15.06 8.45 5.47
C TYR A 30 -15.81 7.17 5.83
N PHE A 31 -16.84 7.34 6.64
CA PHE A 31 -17.86 6.34 6.89
C PHE A 31 -18.97 6.52 5.85
N GLU A 32 -19.21 5.50 5.05
CA GLU A 32 -20.29 5.49 4.07
C GLU A 32 -21.48 4.71 4.59
N LEU A 33 -22.66 5.33 4.54
CA LEU A 33 -23.94 4.66 4.70
C LEU A 33 -24.72 4.75 3.39
N GLN A 34 -25.32 3.64 2.98
CA GLN A 34 -26.22 3.58 1.85
C GLN A 34 -27.54 2.95 2.28
N LEU A 35 -28.63 3.70 2.16
CA LEU A 35 -29.98 3.17 2.34
C LEU A 35 -30.32 2.19 1.21
N ILE A 36 -31.00 1.09 1.56
CA ILE A 36 -31.43 0.04 0.61
C ILE A 36 -32.95 0.05 0.48
N SER A 37 -33.67 0.04 1.60
CA SER A 37 -35.13 0.10 1.61
C SER A 37 -35.68 0.55 2.95
N VAL A 38 -36.87 1.14 2.89
CA VAL A 38 -37.69 1.55 4.02
C VAL A 38 -39.09 1.03 3.78
N GLU A 39 -39.70 0.43 4.80
CA GLU A 39 -41.05 -0.11 4.75
C GLU A 39 -41.84 0.34 5.99
N ASN A 40 -42.61 1.43 5.88
CA ASN A 40 -43.60 1.89 6.86
C ASN A 40 -45.01 1.61 6.31
N VAL A 41 -45.48 0.36 6.43
CA VAL A 41 -46.72 -0.09 5.76
C VAL A 41 -47.96 0.68 6.22
N ASN A 42 -47.96 1.16 7.47
CA ASN A 42 -49.10 1.86 8.05
C ASN A 42 -49.04 3.39 7.89
N GLY A 43 -47.91 3.97 7.48
CA GLY A 43 -47.72 5.43 7.43
C GLY A 43 -47.77 6.07 8.83
N GLU A 44 -47.24 5.37 9.83
CA GLU A 44 -47.31 5.78 11.24
C GLU A 44 -45.97 6.36 11.74
N LEU A 45 -46.06 7.19 12.77
CA LEU A 45 -44.96 7.72 13.54
C LEU A 45 -44.64 6.81 14.74
N ALA A 46 -43.51 7.05 15.40
CA ALA A 46 -43.02 6.30 16.55
C ALA A 46 -43.93 6.42 17.79
N ASP A 47 -44.69 7.51 17.91
CA ASP A 47 -45.70 7.71 18.95
C ASP A 47 -47.04 7.02 18.60
N GLY A 48 -47.14 6.46 17.40
CA GLY A 48 -48.31 5.80 16.88
C GLY A 48 -49.30 6.75 16.22
N GLU A 49 -49.04 8.04 16.03
CA GLU A 49 -49.87 8.91 15.20
C GLU A 49 -49.61 8.65 13.69
N CYS A 50 -50.46 9.19 12.81
CA CYS A 50 -50.16 9.17 11.38
C CYS A 50 -49.14 10.25 11.04
N CYS A 51 -48.26 9.99 10.07
CA CYS A 51 -47.36 11.03 9.52
C CYS A 51 -48.19 12.22 9.04
N ASP A 52 -49.08 11.94 8.08
CA ASP A 52 -49.96 12.92 7.47
C ASP A 52 -51.44 12.58 7.67
N GLY A 53 -52.26 13.64 7.72
CA GLY A 53 -53.71 13.52 7.76
C GLY A 53 -54.26 12.98 9.08
N TYR A 54 -55.30 12.14 9.00
CA TYR A 54 -56.03 11.64 10.16
C TYR A 54 -56.26 10.13 10.06
N ARG A 55 -56.41 9.45 11.20
CA ARG A 55 -56.82 8.04 11.19
C ARG A 55 -58.27 7.88 10.74
N SER A 56 -58.50 7.01 9.75
CA SER A 56 -59.83 6.63 9.32
C SER A 56 -60.61 6.00 10.48
N SER A 57 -61.77 6.55 10.81
CA SER A 57 -62.65 6.01 11.85
C SER A 57 -63.30 4.67 11.48
N VAL A 58 -63.17 4.23 10.23
CA VAL A 58 -63.76 2.98 9.72
C VAL A 58 -62.75 1.83 9.83
N ASP A 59 -61.52 2.05 9.33
CA ASP A 59 -60.52 0.99 9.19
C ASP A 59 -59.34 1.13 10.16
N LEU A 60 -59.30 2.21 10.96
CA LEU A 60 -58.21 2.58 11.87
C LEU A 60 -56.84 2.76 11.20
N ARG A 61 -56.81 2.88 9.87
CA ARG A 61 -55.60 3.12 9.07
C ARG A 61 -55.38 4.61 8.84
N CYS A 62 -54.13 5.00 8.67
CA CYS A 62 -53.78 6.34 8.21
C CYS A 62 -54.33 6.57 6.79
N THR A 63 -54.77 7.80 6.55
CA THR A 63 -55.30 8.23 5.24
C THR A 63 -54.22 8.17 4.15
N GLN A 64 -54.63 8.38 2.90
CA GLN A 64 -53.83 8.05 1.72
C GLN A 64 -52.63 9.00 1.46
N ASP A 65 -52.43 10.03 2.28
CA ASP A 65 -51.23 10.87 2.21
C ASP A 65 -50.04 10.10 2.82
N GLU A 66 -48.94 10.05 2.08
CA GLU A 66 -47.74 9.27 2.43
C GLU A 66 -46.72 10.16 3.14
N CYS A 67 -46.02 9.60 4.14
CA CYS A 67 -44.98 10.32 4.88
C CYS A 67 -43.88 10.87 3.95
N ASP A 68 -43.45 12.11 4.16
CA ASP A 68 -42.30 12.70 3.48
C ASP A 68 -40.99 12.27 4.18
N THR A 69 -40.57 11.03 3.91
CA THR A 69 -39.52 10.37 4.69
C THR A 69 -38.11 10.87 4.34
N TYR A 70 -37.39 11.35 5.35
CA TYR A 70 -35.95 11.67 5.28
C TYR A 70 -35.19 11.05 6.46
N PHE A 71 -33.86 11.04 6.38
CA PHE A 71 -33.01 10.37 7.36
C PHE A 71 -32.05 11.33 8.05
N LYS A 72 -31.86 11.12 9.37
CA LYS A 72 -30.76 11.67 10.16
C LYS A 72 -29.88 10.54 10.67
N ILE A 73 -28.58 10.68 10.47
CA ILE A 73 -27.56 9.70 10.83
C ILE A 73 -26.65 10.34 11.87
N CYS A 74 -26.43 9.63 12.97
CA CYS A 74 -25.52 10.03 14.03
C CYS A 74 -24.48 8.93 14.24
N LEU A 75 -23.20 9.28 14.03
CA LEU A 75 -22.07 8.38 14.26
C LEU A 75 -21.28 8.87 15.48
N LYS A 76 -21.00 7.95 16.39
CA LYS A 76 -20.29 8.26 17.64
C LYS A 76 -19.54 7.05 18.20
N GLU A 77 -18.88 7.26 19.33
CA GLU A 77 -18.14 6.23 20.03
C GLU A 77 -19.05 5.06 20.46
N TYR A 78 -18.43 3.90 20.65
CA TYR A 78 -19.12 2.74 21.18
C TYR A 78 -19.62 3.02 22.59
N GLN A 79 -20.90 2.75 22.82
CA GLN A 79 -21.55 2.84 24.13
C GLN A 79 -22.23 1.50 24.42
N MET A 80 -22.12 1.00 25.65
CA MET A 80 -22.85 -0.21 26.07
C MET A 80 -24.35 0.07 26.15
N GLU A 81 -24.71 1.24 26.66
CA GLU A 81 -26.07 1.76 26.67
C GLU A 81 -26.11 3.02 25.82
N VAL A 82 -26.78 2.95 24.67
CA VAL A 82 -26.75 4.03 23.69
C VAL A 82 -27.74 5.12 24.08
N THR A 83 -27.22 6.31 24.36
CA THR A 83 -28.04 7.50 24.58
C THR A 83 -28.42 8.16 23.25
N THR A 84 -29.66 8.59 23.07
CA THR A 84 -30.12 9.19 21.80
C THR A 84 -29.96 10.70 21.73
N THR A 85 -29.69 11.35 22.87
CA THR A 85 -29.60 12.80 23.04
C THR A 85 -28.16 13.33 23.05
N SER A 86 -27.16 12.43 23.08
CA SER A 86 -25.75 12.83 23.08
C SER A 86 -25.31 13.32 21.70
N THR A 87 -24.27 14.16 21.67
CA THR A 87 -23.64 14.63 20.42
C THR A 87 -23.05 13.48 19.59
N CYS A 88 -23.08 13.63 18.27
CA CYS A 88 -22.49 12.69 17.31
C CYS A 88 -20.98 12.94 17.18
N THR A 89 -20.18 12.34 18.06
CA THR A 89 -18.74 12.64 18.21
C THR A 89 -17.89 12.35 16.98
N PHE A 90 -18.29 11.38 16.14
CA PHE A 90 -17.61 11.06 14.88
C PHE A 90 -18.21 11.80 13.69
N GLY A 91 -19.37 12.44 13.87
CA GLY A 91 -20.06 13.24 12.86
C GLY A 91 -21.52 12.82 12.69
N ALA A 92 -22.27 13.69 12.01
CA ALA A 92 -23.66 13.47 11.67
C ALA A 92 -23.88 13.79 10.19
N GLY A 93 -24.94 13.24 9.61
CA GLY A 93 -25.38 13.55 8.26
C GLY A 93 -26.89 13.43 8.14
N SER A 94 -27.47 14.11 7.16
CA SER A 94 -28.90 14.01 6.87
C SER A 94 -29.12 13.91 5.36
N THR A 95 -30.24 13.29 4.98
CA THR A 95 -30.69 13.27 3.58
C THR A 95 -31.73 14.36 3.35
N GLN A 96 -31.95 14.69 2.09
CA GLN A 96 -33.24 15.28 1.66
C GLN A 96 -34.36 14.23 1.81
N VAL A 97 -35.61 14.66 1.61
CA VAL A 97 -36.76 13.74 1.49
C VAL A 97 -36.50 12.77 0.34
N LEU A 98 -36.60 11.47 0.63
CA LEU A 98 -36.23 10.39 -0.28
C LEU A 98 -37.44 9.70 -0.91
N GLY A 99 -38.59 9.73 -0.24
CA GLY A 99 -39.82 9.11 -0.72
C GLY A 99 -40.88 8.99 0.36
N GLY A 100 -41.98 8.34 0.00
CA GLY A 100 -43.16 8.09 0.82
C GLY A 100 -42.95 7.04 1.92
N ASN A 101 -44.05 6.40 2.30
CA ASN A 101 -44.13 5.29 3.27
C ASN A 101 -43.18 4.11 2.95
N MET A 102 -43.01 3.80 1.66
CA MET A 102 -42.22 2.64 1.22
C MET A 102 -41.41 2.96 -0.03
N PHE A 103 -40.11 2.74 0.02
CA PHE A 103 -39.24 2.87 -1.15
C PHE A 103 -38.01 1.98 -1.06
N SER A 104 -37.42 1.69 -2.22
CA SER A 104 -36.16 0.95 -2.31
C SER A 104 -35.25 1.52 -3.38
N PHE A 105 -33.96 1.54 -3.08
CA PHE A 105 -32.88 1.93 -3.99
C PHE A 105 -32.30 0.74 -4.76
N LYS A 106 -33.01 -0.40 -4.85
CA LYS A 106 -32.57 -1.55 -5.66
C LYS A 106 -32.51 -1.13 -7.14
N GLY A 107 -31.37 -1.42 -7.78
CA GLY A 107 -31.07 -0.97 -9.14
C GLY A 107 -32.15 -1.34 -10.16
N ALA A 108 -32.39 -0.43 -11.11
CA ALA A 108 -33.25 -0.68 -12.26
C ALA A 108 -32.84 -2.00 -12.95
N LYS A 109 -33.84 -2.77 -13.40
CA LYS A 109 -33.80 -4.17 -13.87
C LYS A 109 -32.66 -4.60 -14.83
N ASN A 110 -31.82 -3.67 -15.32
CA ASN A 110 -30.75 -3.93 -16.29
C ASN A 110 -29.33 -3.95 -15.69
N ASN A 111 -29.11 -3.62 -14.41
CA ASN A 111 -27.81 -3.84 -13.77
C ASN A 111 -27.92 -3.95 -12.23
N PRO A 112 -27.85 -5.16 -11.63
CA PRO A 112 -27.99 -5.36 -10.18
C PRO A 112 -26.88 -4.69 -9.34
N ASN A 113 -25.79 -4.24 -9.99
CA ASN A 113 -24.68 -3.55 -9.34
C ASN A 113 -24.82 -2.02 -9.30
N LYS A 114 -25.85 -1.43 -9.94
CA LYS A 114 -26.06 0.03 -9.97
C LYS A 114 -27.21 0.38 -9.04
N ILE A 115 -26.89 0.54 -7.75
CA ILE A 115 -27.79 1.16 -6.76
C ILE A 115 -27.82 2.66 -7.05
N ASP A 116 -29.01 3.24 -7.05
CA ASP A 116 -29.18 4.69 -7.18
C ASP A 116 -28.39 5.41 -6.08
N GLU A 117 -27.71 6.52 -6.40
CA GLU A 117 -26.93 7.28 -5.41
C GLU A 117 -27.84 7.99 -4.38
N GLY A 118 -29.15 8.01 -4.64
CA GLY A 118 -30.17 8.40 -3.66
C GLY A 118 -29.99 7.66 -2.33
N GLY A 119 -30.02 8.42 -1.22
CA GLY A 119 -29.90 7.85 0.13
C GLY A 119 -28.48 7.42 0.53
N LYS A 120 -27.44 7.87 -0.18
CA LYS A 120 -26.03 7.78 0.26
C LYS A 120 -25.67 8.92 1.21
N ILE A 121 -25.02 8.60 2.32
CA ILE A 121 -24.51 9.57 3.29
C ILE A 121 -23.03 9.28 3.53
N LEU A 122 -22.23 10.35 3.53
CA LEU A 122 -20.79 10.33 3.79
C LEU A 122 -20.51 11.13 5.06
N ILE A 123 -19.89 10.50 6.06
CA ILE A 123 -19.40 11.17 7.26
C ILE A 123 -17.87 11.12 7.22
N PRO A 124 -17.20 12.23 6.81
CA PRO A 124 -15.75 12.28 6.79
C PRO A 124 -15.19 12.35 8.21
N PHE A 125 -14.01 11.79 8.43
CA PHE A 125 -13.28 11.87 9.68
C PHE A 125 -11.83 12.29 9.45
N GLN A 126 -11.25 12.97 10.44
CA GLN A 126 -9.85 13.43 10.41
C GLN A 126 -9.04 12.92 11.61
N PHE A 127 -9.41 11.73 12.11
CA PHE A 127 -8.81 11.09 13.27
C PHE A 127 -8.55 9.61 13.01
N ALA A 128 -7.60 9.02 13.74
CA ALA A 128 -7.30 7.60 13.63
C ALA A 128 -8.54 6.76 13.99
N TRP A 129 -9.03 5.97 13.02
CA TRP A 129 -10.28 5.24 13.20
C TRP A 129 -10.20 4.27 14.41
N PRO A 130 -11.13 4.37 15.38
CA PRO A 130 -11.06 3.61 16.63
C PRO A 130 -11.52 2.16 16.50
N ARG A 131 -11.96 1.72 15.30
CA ARG A 131 -12.53 0.41 14.99
C ARG A 131 -13.94 0.19 15.53
N THR A 132 -14.20 0.55 16.77
CA THR A 132 -15.51 0.45 17.43
C THR A 132 -16.36 1.68 17.18
N TYR A 133 -17.66 1.51 17.00
CA TYR A 133 -18.58 2.61 16.73
C TYR A 133 -20.01 2.30 17.18
N THR A 134 -20.80 3.36 17.31
CA THR A 134 -22.26 3.33 17.38
C THR A 134 -22.80 4.17 16.23
N VAL A 135 -23.68 3.60 15.43
CA VAL A 135 -24.44 4.31 14.39
C VAL A 135 -25.92 4.31 14.76
N ILE A 136 -26.53 5.49 14.69
CA ILE A 136 -27.97 5.68 14.87
C ILE A 136 -28.51 6.18 13.54
N VAL A 137 -29.49 5.47 12.98
CA VAL A 137 -30.18 5.82 11.74
C VAL A 137 -31.64 6.04 12.08
N ALA A 138 -32.09 7.28 11.98
CA ALA A 138 -33.46 7.66 12.31
C ALA A 138 -34.19 8.13 11.05
N ALA A 139 -35.36 7.53 10.81
CA ALA A 139 -36.31 7.94 9.79
C ALA A 139 -37.26 8.98 10.41
N TRP A 140 -37.48 10.08 9.70
CA TRP A 140 -38.31 11.19 10.12
C TRP A 140 -39.24 11.58 9.00
N ASP A 141 -40.39 12.10 9.36
CA ASP A 141 -41.35 12.71 8.47
C ASP A 141 -41.10 14.23 8.34
N TRP A 142 -41.25 14.78 7.14
CA TRP A 142 -40.98 16.19 6.85
C TRP A 142 -42.26 16.96 6.58
N ASP A 143 -42.57 17.92 7.47
CA ASP A 143 -43.83 18.66 7.44
C ASP A 143 -43.56 20.14 7.09
N ASN A 144 -44.04 20.63 5.94
CA ASN A 144 -43.65 21.95 5.42
C ASN A 144 -44.45 23.13 6.04
N SER A 145 -45.61 22.88 6.67
CA SER A 145 -46.51 23.99 7.03
C SER A 145 -47.60 23.72 8.10
N THR A 146 -47.59 22.61 8.83
CA THR A 146 -48.80 22.21 9.60
C THR A 146 -48.64 21.93 11.10
N ARG A 147 -47.42 21.88 11.64
CA ARG A 147 -47.15 21.73 13.08
C ARG A 147 -45.98 22.61 13.52
N ASN A 148 -45.82 22.83 14.83
CA ASN A 148 -44.73 23.63 15.39
C ASN A 148 -43.40 23.22 14.76
N ILE A 149 -42.60 24.19 14.31
CA ILE A 149 -41.32 24.03 13.60
C ILE A 149 -40.29 23.15 14.37
N ASP A 150 -40.54 22.89 15.66
CA ASP A 150 -39.69 22.12 16.57
C ASP A 150 -40.16 20.66 16.82
N GLU A 151 -41.30 20.23 16.27
CA GLU A 151 -41.77 18.85 16.41
C GLU A 151 -41.09 17.96 15.37
N GLU A 152 -39.95 17.36 15.74
CA GLU A 152 -39.35 16.32 14.93
C GLU A 152 -40.27 15.08 14.93
N LEU A 153 -40.90 14.76 13.80
CA LEU A 153 -41.84 13.65 13.64
C LEU A 153 -41.10 12.33 13.38
N LEU A 154 -40.68 11.66 14.46
CA LEU A 154 -39.92 10.42 14.37
C LEU A 154 -40.80 9.30 13.82
N ILE A 155 -40.36 8.60 12.78
CA ILE A 155 -40.99 7.37 12.31
C ILE A 155 -40.40 6.16 13.03
N GLU A 156 -39.08 5.98 12.92
CA GLU A 156 -38.40 4.79 13.42
C GLU A 156 -36.90 5.07 13.66
N ARG A 157 -36.30 4.34 14.60
CA ARG A 157 -34.89 4.51 14.96
C ARG A 157 -34.14 3.18 15.05
N SER A 158 -33.22 2.99 14.12
CA SER A 158 -32.23 1.91 14.19
C SER A 158 -31.02 2.35 15.02
N ILE A 159 -30.59 1.51 15.96
CA ILE A 159 -29.34 1.67 16.71
C ILE A 159 -28.50 0.42 16.46
N HIS A 160 -27.27 0.61 15.96
CA HIS A 160 -26.33 -0.48 15.73
C HIS A 160 -24.95 -0.13 16.31
N THR A 161 -24.38 -1.07 17.06
CA THR A 161 -23.02 -0.98 17.60
C THR A 161 -22.17 -2.10 17.04
N GLY A 162 -20.92 -1.83 16.71
CA GLY A 162 -20.07 -2.87 16.16
C GLY A 162 -18.61 -2.48 16.02
N MET A 163 -17.89 -3.33 15.28
CA MET A 163 -16.52 -3.09 14.87
C MET A 163 -16.44 -3.14 13.36
N ILE A 164 -15.78 -2.17 12.74
CA ILE A 164 -15.55 -2.13 11.30
C ILE A 164 -14.12 -1.69 11.01
N ASN A 165 -13.49 -2.34 10.03
CA ASN A 165 -12.20 -1.95 9.50
C ASN A 165 -12.39 -1.27 8.13
N PRO A 166 -11.47 -0.39 7.72
CA PRO A 166 -11.48 0.17 6.37
C PRO A 166 -11.43 -0.94 5.32
N GLY A 167 -12.24 -0.82 4.27
CA GLY A 167 -12.29 -1.78 3.17
C GLY A 167 -13.39 -1.52 2.15
N ASP A 168 -13.32 -2.24 1.04
CA ASP A 168 -14.33 -2.22 -0.02
C ASP A 168 -15.64 -2.94 0.31
N PRO A 169 -15.63 -4.06 1.06
CA PRO A 169 -16.85 -4.82 1.33
C PRO A 169 -17.88 -4.00 2.12
N TRP A 170 -19.15 -4.16 1.73
CA TRP A 170 -20.29 -3.61 2.46
C TRP A 170 -20.74 -4.57 3.55
N GLN A 171 -21.12 -4.00 4.70
CA GLN A 171 -21.85 -4.71 5.76
C GLN A 171 -23.32 -4.26 5.72
N THR A 172 -24.23 -5.20 5.50
CA THR A 172 -25.68 -4.92 5.50
C THR A 172 -26.25 -5.08 6.90
N ILE A 173 -27.09 -4.12 7.31
CA ILE A 173 -27.81 -4.10 8.57
C ILE A 173 -29.30 -4.10 8.26
N LEU A 174 -30.01 -5.04 8.90
CA LEU A 174 -31.46 -5.14 8.88
C LEU A 174 -31.97 -4.69 10.25
N HIS A 175 -32.80 -3.65 10.26
CA HIS A 175 -33.52 -3.22 11.43
C HIS A 175 -35.01 -3.46 11.21
N ASP A 176 -35.55 -4.39 11.99
CA ASP A 176 -36.97 -4.70 12.03
C ASP A 176 -37.55 -4.01 13.26
N GLY A 177 -37.98 -2.77 13.08
CA GLY A 177 -38.52 -1.92 14.13
C GLY A 177 -40.02 -2.15 14.35
N PRO A 178 -40.59 -1.61 15.44
CA PRO A 178 -42.02 -1.70 15.71
C PRO A 178 -42.90 -0.98 14.68
N VAL A 179 -42.42 0.11 14.08
CA VAL A 179 -43.20 0.96 13.16
C VAL A 179 -42.74 0.75 11.72
N ALA A 180 -41.42 0.70 11.50
CA ALA A 180 -40.88 0.55 10.15
C ALA A 180 -39.71 -0.44 10.08
N ARG A 181 -39.58 -1.09 8.92
CA ARG A 181 -38.40 -1.88 8.59
C ARG A 181 -37.41 -1.04 7.79
N ILE A 182 -36.18 -0.92 8.29
CA ILE A 182 -35.11 -0.15 7.64
C ILE A 182 -33.96 -1.09 7.27
N VAL A 183 -33.59 -1.11 6.00
CA VAL A 183 -32.44 -1.86 5.49
C VAL A 183 -31.42 -0.88 4.96
N TYR A 184 -30.20 -0.97 5.47
CA TYR A 184 -29.09 -0.14 5.02
C TYR A 184 -27.79 -0.95 5.03
N ARG A 185 -26.77 -0.42 4.37
CA ARG A 185 -25.43 -0.99 4.41
C ARG A 185 -24.42 0.08 4.70
N ILE A 186 -23.35 -0.32 5.36
CA ILE A 186 -22.27 0.56 5.78
C ILE A 186 -20.94 0.02 5.30
N ARG A 187 -19.99 0.92 5.09
CA ARG A 187 -18.57 0.58 4.97
C ARG A 187 -17.73 1.76 5.41
N LEU A 188 -16.47 1.48 5.70
CA LEU A 188 -15.49 2.50 6.04
C LEU A 188 -14.40 2.47 4.98
N ARG A 189 -13.97 3.64 4.51
CA ARG A 189 -12.85 3.74 3.57
C ARG A 189 -11.88 4.82 4.02
N CYS A 190 -10.61 4.58 3.75
CA CYS A 190 -9.60 5.63 3.87
C CYS A 190 -9.66 6.53 2.65
N ASP A 191 -9.22 7.78 2.81
CA ASP A 191 -9.00 8.64 1.64
C ASP A 191 -7.86 8.11 0.78
N GLU A 192 -7.74 8.69 -0.41
CA GLU A 192 -6.68 8.35 -1.35
C GLU A 192 -5.29 8.44 -0.69
N ASN A 193 -4.46 7.43 -0.93
CA ASN A 193 -3.12 7.28 -0.36
C ASN A 193 -3.05 7.07 1.16
N TYR A 194 -4.19 7.00 1.87
CA TYR A 194 -4.23 6.63 3.28
C TYR A 194 -4.57 5.15 3.44
N TYR A 195 -3.81 4.47 4.30
CA TYR A 195 -3.89 3.03 4.50
C TYR A 195 -3.86 2.70 6.00
N SER A 196 -3.77 1.38 6.29
CA SER A 196 -3.91 0.75 7.60
C SER A 196 -5.36 0.67 8.10
N ASN A 197 -5.58 -0.10 9.16
CA ASN A 197 -6.87 -0.21 9.82
C ASN A 197 -7.36 1.07 10.50
N LYS A 198 -6.50 2.09 10.62
CA LYS A 198 -6.80 3.38 11.23
C LYS A 198 -6.88 4.52 10.22
N CYS A 199 -6.60 4.27 8.94
CA CYS A 199 -6.48 5.30 7.90
C CYS A 199 -5.49 6.42 8.27
N ASN A 200 -4.38 6.08 8.93
CA ASN A 200 -3.40 7.05 9.46
C ASN A 200 -1.99 6.89 8.88
N LYS A 201 -1.84 6.03 7.86
CA LYS A 201 -0.56 5.77 7.20
C LYS A 201 -0.62 6.24 5.75
N LEU A 202 0.10 7.31 5.44
CA LEU A 202 0.22 7.83 4.09
C LEU A 202 1.21 6.98 3.28
N CYS A 203 0.81 6.55 2.10
CA CYS A 203 1.67 5.92 1.11
C CYS A 203 1.21 6.36 -0.27
N VAL A 204 2.06 7.06 -1.03
CA VAL A 204 1.74 7.47 -2.40
C VAL A 204 2.51 6.55 -3.34
N PRO A 205 1.82 5.71 -4.17
CA PRO A 205 2.50 4.87 -5.14
C PRO A 205 3.43 5.69 -6.04
N ARG A 206 4.60 5.14 -6.37
CA ARG A 206 5.66 5.87 -7.09
C ARG A 206 6.40 4.94 -8.04
N ASP A 207 6.74 5.45 -9.21
CA ASP A 207 7.57 4.78 -10.21
C ASP A 207 8.47 5.79 -10.91
N ASP A 208 9.48 6.28 -10.18
CA ASP A 208 10.44 7.28 -10.66
C ASP A 208 11.80 7.10 -9.96
N TYR A 209 12.74 8.02 -10.19
CA TYR A 209 14.08 7.99 -9.59
C TYR A 209 14.10 7.85 -8.06
N PHE A 210 13.06 8.31 -7.36
CA PHE A 210 12.96 8.26 -5.90
C PHE A 210 12.32 6.96 -5.37
N GLY A 211 11.83 6.08 -6.23
CA GLY A 211 11.36 4.76 -5.82
C GLY A 211 10.40 4.11 -6.82
N HIS A 212 10.37 2.79 -6.76
CA HIS A 212 9.57 1.93 -7.62
C HIS A 212 8.72 1.01 -6.75
N TYR A 213 7.57 1.49 -6.28
CA TYR A 213 6.71 0.75 -5.36
C TYR A 213 5.22 1.07 -5.51
N ARG A 214 4.41 0.09 -5.12
CA ARG A 214 2.98 0.25 -4.87
C ARG A 214 2.70 0.14 -3.37
N CYS A 215 1.54 0.61 -2.95
CA CYS A 215 1.14 0.58 -1.55
C CYS A 215 0.22 -0.62 -1.27
N GLU A 216 0.53 -1.37 -0.21
CA GLU A 216 -0.31 -2.45 0.30
C GLU A 216 -1.45 -1.90 1.19
N PRO A 217 -2.56 -2.63 1.44
CA PRO A 217 -3.58 -2.21 2.43
C PRO A 217 -3.05 -1.87 3.83
N SER A 218 -1.90 -2.42 4.23
CA SER A 218 -1.19 -2.09 5.46
C SER A 218 -0.50 -0.70 5.43
N GLY A 219 -0.43 -0.08 4.24
CA GLY A 219 0.36 1.10 3.91
C GLY A 219 1.85 0.83 3.76
N ALA A 220 2.28 -0.44 3.80
CA ALA A 220 3.66 -0.80 3.49
C ALA A 220 3.96 -0.59 1.99
N GLN A 221 5.18 -0.19 1.69
CA GLN A 221 5.68 -0.12 0.32
C GLN A 221 6.01 -1.53 -0.16
N LEU A 222 5.47 -1.90 -1.31
CA LEU A 222 5.77 -3.16 -1.98
C LEU A 222 6.49 -2.82 -3.27
N CYS A 223 7.77 -3.20 -3.34
CA CYS A 223 8.61 -2.90 -4.49
C CYS A 223 8.04 -3.51 -5.78
N LEU A 224 8.15 -2.76 -6.87
CA LEU A 224 7.82 -3.25 -8.20
C LEU A 224 8.81 -4.36 -8.60
N GLY A 225 8.41 -5.17 -9.57
CA GLY A 225 9.23 -6.29 -10.05
C GLY A 225 10.62 -5.81 -10.47
N GLY A 226 11.66 -6.46 -9.93
CA GLY A 226 13.03 -6.09 -10.22
C GLY A 226 13.62 -4.99 -9.32
N TRP A 227 12.91 -4.51 -8.29
CA TRP A 227 13.40 -3.53 -7.33
C TRP A 227 13.39 -4.08 -5.89
N MET A 228 14.30 -3.58 -5.06
CA MET A 228 14.46 -3.98 -3.66
C MET A 228 14.98 -2.84 -2.77
N GLY A 229 15.14 -3.13 -1.48
CA GLY A 229 15.52 -2.17 -0.44
C GLY A 229 14.30 -1.60 0.27
N SER A 230 14.52 -0.90 1.40
CA SER A 230 13.44 -0.29 2.18
C SER A 230 12.64 0.75 1.40
N ASP A 231 13.29 1.39 0.42
CA ASP A 231 12.74 2.49 -0.36
C ASP A 231 12.48 2.08 -1.82
N CYS A 232 12.67 0.80 -2.15
CA CYS A 232 12.48 0.24 -3.49
C CYS A 232 13.23 1.01 -4.59
N ARG A 233 14.47 1.42 -4.29
CA ARG A 233 15.37 2.17 -5.20
C ARG A 233 16.52 1.33 -5.74
N THR A 234 16.78 0.16 -5.16
CA THR A 234 17.89 -0.69 -5.58
C THR A 234 17.39 -1.67 -6.63
N ALA A 235 17.94 -1.61 -7.84
CA ALA A 235 17.64 -2.56 -8.90
C ALA A 235 18.18 -3.96 -8.53
N ILE A 236 17.39 -4.99 -8.83
CA ILE A 236 17.79 -6.38 -8.73
C ILE A 236 18.53 -6.73 -10.02
N CYS A 237 19.83 -6.99 -9.90
CA CYS A 237 20.67 -7.30 -11.05
C CYS A 237 20.30 -8.63 -11.69
N LYS A 238 20.85 -8.88 -12.88
CA LYS A 238 20.70 -10.16 -13.58
C LYS A 238 21.00 -11.32 -12.64
N GLN A 239 20.17 -12.36 -12.68
CA GLN A 239 20.42 -13.55 -11.88
C GLN A 239 21.79 -14.16 -12.23
N GLY A 240 22.63 -14.36 -11.21
CA GLY A 240 24.00 -14.85 -11.37
C GLY A 240 25.06 -13.77 -11.54
N CYS A 241 24.68 -12.48 -11.63
CA CYS A 241 25.64 -11.37 -11.66
C CYS A 241 26.54 -11.40 -10.42
N ASP A 242 27.85 -11.30 -10.61
CA ASP A 242 28.83 -11.30 -9.55
C ASP A 242 28.62 -10.12 -8.59
N LEU A 243 28.57 -10.39 -7.28
CA LEU A 243 28.26 -9.40 -6.25
C LEU A 243 29.42 -8.43 -5.94
N LEU A 244 30.65 -8.78 -6.32
CA LEU A 244 31.86 -8.00 -6.10
C LEU A 244 32.26 -7.21 -7.35
N HIS A 245 32.00 -7.78 -8.53
CA HIS A 245 32.51 -7.33 -9.81
C HIS A 245 31.42 -6.88 -10.78
N GLY A 246 30.15 -7.10 -10.44
CA GLY A 246 28.99 -6.64 -11.20
C GLY A 246 28.18 -5.59 -10.44
N SER A 247 27.52 -4.72 -11.19
CA SER A 247 26.53 -3.77 -10.68
C SER A 247 25.41 -3.56 -11.70
N CYS A 248 24.27 -3.02 -11.29
CA CYS A 248 23.17 -2.72 -12.19
C CYS A 248 22.50 -1.40 -11.80
N SER A 249 22.10 -0.63 -12.81
CA SER A 249 21.29 0.58 -12.62
C SER A 249 19.82 0.34 -12.98
N ALA A 250 19.56 -0.63 -13.87
CA ALA A 250 18.21 -1.11 -14.17
C ALA A 250 18.08 -2.62 -13.85
N PRO A 251 16.86 -3.10 -13.55
CA PRO A 251 16.64 -4.50 -13.23
C PRO A 251 17.05 -5.44 -14.37
N GLY A 252 17.69 -6.56 -14.03
CA GLY A 252 18.12 -7.57 -14.99
C GLY A 252 19.38 -7.25 -15.78
N GLU A 253 20.01 -6.09 -15.56
CA GLU A 253 21.33 -5.77 -16.10
C GLU A 253 22.45 -6.37 -15.23
N CYS A 254 23.63 -6.51 -15.83
CA CYS A 254 24.88 -6.81 -15.12
C CYS A 254 26.01 -6.07 -15.83
N LYS A 255 26.43 -4.95 -15.26
CA LYS A 255 27.51 -4.10 -15.75
C LYS A 255 28.77 -4.41 -14.97
N CYS A 256 29.81 -4.83 -15.70
CA CYS A 256 31.06 -5.24 -15.07
C CYS A 256 31.91 -4.06 -14.64
N ASN A 257 32.53 -4.23 -13.48
CA ASN A 257 33.56 -3.35 -12.96
C ASN A 257 34.79 -3.43 -13.87
N TYR A 258 35.58 -2.35 -13.88
CA TYR A 258 36.77 -2.27 -14.73
C TYR A 258 37.73 -3.44 -14.50
N GLY A 259 38.07 -4.16 -15.57
CA GLY A 259 38.91 -5.35 -15.52
C GLY A 259 38.17 -6.68 -15.44
N TRP A 260 36.83 -6.67 -15.38
CA TRP A 260 35.97 -7.85 -15.44
C TRP A 260 35.08 -7.82 -16.69
N GLN A 261 34.69 -9.00 -17.15
CA GLN A 261 33.90 -9.21 -18.36
C GLN A 261 33.02 -10.45 -18.23
N GLY A 262 32.38 -10.84 -19.32
CA GLY A 262 31.41 -11.95 -19.35
C GLY A 262 29.99 -11.49 -19.05
N GLN A 263 29.03 -12.40 -19.23
CA GLN A 263 27.61 -12.11 -19.02
C GLN A 263 27.26 -11.84 -17.54
N PHE A 264 28.08 -12.36 -16.63
CA PHE A 264 27.87 -12.30 -15.19
C PHE A 264 28.99 -11.58 -14.44
N CYS A 265 29.96 -11.01 -15.15
CA CYS A 265 31.09 -10.28 -14.56
C CYS A 265 32.00 -11.13 -13.65
N ASP A 266 32.01 -12.44 -13.88
CA ASP A 266 32.78 -13.45 -13.18
C ASP A 266 34.09 -13.81 -13.91
N GLU A 267 34.30 -13.27 -15.11
CA GLU A 267 35.52 -13.49 -15.90
C GLU A 267 36.44 -12.28 -15.81
N CYS A 268 37.71 -12.50 -15.46
CA CYS A 268 38.71 -11.44 -15.51
C CYS A 268 39.11 -11.13 -16.96
N MET A 269 39.36 -9.86 -17.27
CA MET A 269 39.94 -9.47 -18.54
C MET A 269 41.43 -9.81 -18.57
N LEU A 270 41.89 -10.40 -19.66
CA LEU A 270 43.32 -10.64 -19.90
C LEU A 270 44.06 -9.34 -20.20
N PHE A 271 45.38 -9.35 -20.01
CA PHE A 271 46.22 -8.23 -20.46
C PHE A 271 46.03 -8.00 -21.98
N PRO A 272 45.91 -6.74 -22.45
CA PRO A 272 45.73 -6.46 -23.88
C PRO A 272 46.81 -7.12 -24.75
N GLY A 273 46.39 -7.92 -25.72
CA GLY A 273 47.29 -8.68 -26.60
C GLY A 273 47.68 -10.08 -26.12
N CYS A 274 47.20 -10.52 -24.95
CA CYS A 274 47.35 -11.90 -24.49
C CYS A 274 46.63 -12.87 -25.44
N VAL A 275 47.34 -13.87 -25.97
CA VAL A 275 46.77 -14.80 -26.97
C VAL A 275 46.41 -16.16 -26.34
N HIS A 276 47.38 -16.83 -25.71
CA HIS A 276 47.21 -18.18 -25.14
C HIS A 276 47.49 -18.19 -23.63
N GLY A 277 46.67 -17.46 -22.88
CA GLY A 277 46.82 -17.31 -21.44
C GLY A 277 45.51 -17.15 -20.68
N THR A 278 45.61 -17.30 -19.35
CA THR A 278 44.51 -17.22 -18.39
C THR A 278 44.78 -16.13 -17.34
N CYS A 279 43.76 -15.75 -16.57
CA CYS A 279 43.90 -14.82 -15.45
C CYS A 279 43.16 -15.35 -14.21
N ASN A 280 43.61 -14.92 -13.03
CA ASN A 280 42.83 -15.03 -11.79
C ASN A 280 42.44 -13.64 -11.24
N VAL A 281 43.17 -12.61 -11.67
CA VAL A 281 42.99 -11.20 -11.32
C VAL A 281 43.04 -10.44 -12.64
N PRO A 282 42.29 -9.33 -12.80
CA PRO A 282 42.30 -8.55 -14.02
C PRO A 282 43.71 -8.20 -14.53
N TRP A 283 43.83 -8.19 -15.85
CA TRP A 283 45.04 -7.79 -16.59
C TRP A 283 46.24 -8.74 -16.44
N GLN A 284 46.02 -9.97 -15.98
CA GLN A 284 47.04 -11.02 -16.03
C GLN A 284 47.06 -11.73 -17.39
N CYS A 285 48.20 -12.33 -17.72
CA CYS A 285 48.37 -13.23 -18.86
C CYS A 285 49.25 -14.41 -18.44
N LYS A 286 48.65 -15.41 -17.80
CA LYS A 286 49.32 -16.63 -17.36
C LYS A 286 49.30 -17.64 -18.50
N CYS A 287 50.46 -17.88 -19.12
CA CYS A 287 50.53 -18.73 -20.31
C CYS A 287 50.07 -20.16 -20.05
N GLU A 288 49.32 -20.68 -21.01
CA GLU A 288 48.96 -22.09 -21.06
C GLU A 288 50.20 -22.97 -21.32
N ARG A 289 50.04 -24.28 -21.16
CA ARG A 289 51.12 -25.22 -21.45
C ARG A 289 51.58 -25.07 -22.90
N ASN A 290 52.90 -25.05 -23.09
CA ASN A 290 53.57 -24.88 -24.39
C ASN A 290 53.53 -23.48 -25.02
N TRP A 291 53.08 -22.46 -24.28
CA TRP A 291 53.19 -21.05 -24.69
C TRP A 291 54.08 -20.26 -23.73
N GLY A 292 54.70 -19.19 -24.22
CA GLY A 292 55.59 -18.34 -23.43
C GLY A 292 55.68 -16.91 -23.98
N GLY A 293 56.40 -16.06 -23.25
CA GLY A 293 56.45 -14.61 -23.50
C GLY A 293 55.43 -13.84 -22.64
N LEU A 294 55.55 -12.51 -22.61
CA LEU A 294 54.68 -11.63 -21.81
C LEU A 294 53.20 -11.69 -22.26
N LEU A 295 52.97 -11.96 -23.54
CA LEU A 295 51.64 -12.02 -24.17
C LEU A 295 51.23 -13.46 -24.55
N CYS A 296 52.01 -14.46 -24.17
CA CYS A 296 51.77 -15.86 -24.50
C CYS A 296 51.57 -16.11 -26.01
N ASP A 297 52.32 -15.37 -26.83
CA ASP A 297 52.29 -15.37 -28.29
C ASP A 297 53.37 -16.28 -28.90
N LYS A 298 54.29 -16.81 -28.08
CA LYS A 298 55.42 -17.64 -28.52
C LYS A 298 55.20 -19.10 -28.15
N GLY A 299 55.01 -19.96 -29.16
CA GLY A 299 54.96 -21.40 -28.97
C GLY A 299 56.32 -21.98 -28.58
N MET A 300 56.36 -22.83 -27.55
CA MET A 300 57.58 -23.44 -26.99
C MET A 300 58.25 -24.45 -27.93
N GLU A 301 57.58 -24.89 -29.02
CA GLU A 301 58.23 -25.64 -30.10
C GLU A 301 59.32 -24.80 -30.80
N LYS A 302 59.11 -23.49 -30.92
CA LYS A 302 60.11 -22.56 -31.48
C LYS A 302 61.25 -22.28 -30.50
N ILE A 303 61.04 -22.42 -29.20
CA ILE A 303 62.06 -22.13 -28.17
C ILE A 303 63.06 -23.30 -28.01
N LYS A 304 62.62 -24.55 -28.24
CA LYS A 304 63.52 -25.71 -28.25
C LYS A 304 64.61 -25.64 -29.34
N ASN A 305 64.34 -24.94 -30.45
CA ASN A 305 65.30 -24.80 -31.56
C ASN A 305 66.42 -23.78 -31.31
N TYR A 306 66.39 -23.00 -30.24
CA TYR A 306 67.45 -22.01 -29.92
C TYR A 306 68.48 -22.49 -28.88
N PHE A 307 68.31 -23.67 -28.28
CA PHE A 307 69.16 -24.13 -27.16
C PHE A 307 70.03 -25.37 -27.44
N LEU A 308 70.10 -25.89 -28.67
CA LEU A 308 71.02 -26.97 -29.02
C LEU A 308 71.92 -26.58 -30.20
N PRO A 309 73.14 -26.06 -29.97
CA PRO A 309 74.17 -26.10 -30.99
C PRO A 309 74.63 -27.56 -31.21
N PRO A 310 74.93 -28.00 -32.45
CA PRO A 310 75.45 -29.33 -32.70
C PRO A 310 76.86 -29.47 -32.10
N ILE A 311 77.07 -30.52 -31.29
CA ILE A 311 78.39 -30.91 -30.78
C ILE A 311 79.25 -31.38 -31.97
N PRO A 312 80.39 -30.75 -32.28
CA PRO A 312 81.27 -31.23 -33.35
C PRO A 312 82.00 -32.50 -32.89
N LYS A 313 81.91 -33.57 -33.69
CA LYS A 313 82.70 -34.80 -33.49
C LYS A 313 84.20 -34.50 -33.71
N PRO A 314 85.12 -34.99 -32.85
CA PRO A 314 86.55 -34.83 -33.09
C PRO A 314 87.00 -35.66 -34.30
N ARG A 315 87.69 -35.00 -35.22
CA ARG A 315 88.34 -35.58 -36.39
C ARG A 315 89.78 -35.94 -35.99
N ILE A 316 90.06 -37.22 -35.72
CA ILE A 316 91.44 -37.68 -35.49
C ILE A 316 92.06 -37.93 -36.87
N ILE A 317 93.01 -37.07 -37.23
CA ILE A 317 93.82 -37.17 -38.46
C ILE A 317 94.98 -38.12 -38.14
N GLY A 318 95.11 -39.18 -38.95
CA GLY A 318 96.21 -40.14 -38.82
C GLY A 318 97.55 -39.57 -39.29
N ILE A 319 98.63 -40.04 -38.66
CA ILE A 319 99.99 -39.97 -39.18
C ILE A 319 100.66 -41.32 -38.85
N ASP A 320 100.99 -42.09 -39.89
CA ASP A 320 101.96 -43.21 -39.92
C ASP A 320 103.34 -42.62 -40.29
N PRO A 321 104.54 -43.28 -40.15
CA PRO A 321 104.84 -44.68 -39.76
C PRO A 321 106.15 -44.91 -38.91
N LEU A 322 106.36 -46.15 -38.45
CA LEU A 322 107.65 -46.87 -38.20
C LEU A 322 108.81 -46.21 -37.39
N LEU A 323 109.07 -46.68 -36.13
CA LEU A 323 110.35 -47.24 -35.62
C LEU A 323 110.41 -47.43 -34.08
N LEU A 324 111.31 -48.34 -33.64
CA LEU A 324 111.68 -48.86 -32.29
C LEU A 324 110.86 -50.08 -31.83
N LYS A 325 111.27 -51.36 -32.05
CA LYS A 325 112.46 -52.17 -31.62
C LYS A 325 112.67 -52.29 -30.10
N SER A 326 112.87 -53.56 -29.67
CA SER A 326 113.26 -54.12 -28.35
C SER A 326 112.21 -53.96 -27.23
N GLN A 327 111.82 -54.98 -26.48
CA GLN A 327 112.54 -56.15 -25.95
C GLN A 327 111.57 -57.29 -25.64
#